data_AF-A0A813L8L4-F1
#
_entry.id   AF-A0A813L8L4-F1
#
_cell.length_a   1.000
_cell.length_b   1.000
_cell.length_c   1.000
_cell.angle_alpha   90.00
_cell.angle_beta   90.00
_cell.angle_gamma   90.00
#
_symmetry.space_group_name_H-M   'P 1'
#
loop_
_entity.id
_entity.type
_entity.pdbx_description
1 polymer ?
#
loop_
_entity_poly.entity_id
_entity_poly.type
_entity_poly.pdbx_seq_one_letter_code
_entity_poly.pdbx_strand_id
1 'polypeptide(L)'
;MANTVHDLARLTIGTDSRCMRLSRLAISLIMVVVLMVLQAFLLISVNKLLCQSAVEHIRNLYSDYEVQMYHNHTVQLWTGFHRGIPGYFDPMQFNEFSAGDRQNLCQLPLSHAKYLSSILFVWTLTCFIELRLIIYQTIQVLFATPTVPSMSQALASTETPHEVEVVGLTLAVKALIGLLVLLPRYICILVLVWLGCRWLTATPCLGDVLLNGLALEFILVLKNLLYESFASKRSRLVVERTKFQPVDKFERATYRSFSGSIFWVVMAVTFVYAYVFYLQQVLPAYRWDIHPVCSSE
;
A
#
# COMPACT_ATOMS: atom_id res chain seq x y z
N MET A 1 -2.85 15.55 -12.03
CA MET A 1 -2.39 16.77 -11.32
C MET A 1 -1.83 17.81 -12.30
N ALA A 2 -0.78 17.51 -13.07
CA ALA A 2 -0.20 18.46 -14.03
C ALA A 2 -1.21 18.97 -15.07
N ASN A 3 -2.02 18.08 -15.67
CA ASN A 3 -3.11 18.47 -16.59
C ASN A 3 -4.11 19.44 -15.94
N THR A 4 -4.47 19.18 -14.69
CA THR A 4 -5.40 19.98 -13.89
C THR A 4 -4.85 21.40 -13.69
N VAL A 5 -3.58 21.51 -13.27
CA VAL A 5 -2.87 22.80 -13.08
C VAL A 5 -2.77 23.56 -14.40
N HIS A 6 -2.36 22.88 -15.47
CA HIS A 6 -2.23 23.47 -16.80
C HIS A 6 -3.55 24.07 -17.28
N ASP A 7 -4.65 23.31 -17.22
CA ASP A 7 -5.97 23.77 -17.68
C ASP A 7 -6.55 24.89 -16.79
N LEU A 8 -6.32 24.86 -15.47
CA LEU A 8 -6.68 25.95 -14.53
C LEU A 8 -5.97 27.27 -14.86
N ALA A 9 -4.65 27.24 -15.04
CA ALA A 9 -3.88 28.44 -15.40
C ALA A 9 -4.35 29.04 -16.73
N ARG A 10 -4.54 28.15 -17.72
CA ARG A 10 -5.05 28.47 -19.05
C ARG A 10 -6.46 29.07 -19.01
N LEU A 11 -7.36 28.60 -18.14
CA LEU A 11 -8.69 29.20 -17.95
C LEU A 11 -8.61 30.64 -17.45
N THR A 12 -7.69 30.95 -16.53
CA THR A 12 -7.52 32.32 -15.99
C THR A 12 -6.95 33.32 -16.99
N ILE A 13 -6.18 32.88 -17.99
CA ILE A 13 -5.61 33.74 -19.05
C ILE A 13 -6.69 34.15 -20.08
N GLY A 14 -7.86 33.48 -20.10
CA GLY A 14 -9.01 33.96 -20.88
C GLY A 14 -9.03 33.60 -22.37
N THR A 15 -8.34 32.54 -22.81
CA THR A 15 -8.32 32.16 -24.24
C THR A 15 -9.67 31.63 -24.77
N ASP A 16 -9.83 31.61 -26.10
CA ASP A 16 -11.07 31.43 -26.88
C ASP A 16 -11.89 30.12 -26.73
N SER A 17 -11.51 29.16 -25.88
CA SER A 17 -12.26 27.88 -25.73
C SER A 17 -12.50 27.45 -24.28
N ARG A 18 -13.19 28.31 -23.50
CA ARG A 18 -13.54 28.05 -22.09
C ARG A 18 -14.27 26.71 -21.89
N CYS A 19 -15.26 26.41 -22.72
CA CYS A 19 -16.07 25.20 -22.60
C CYS A 19 -15.23 23.92 -22.74
N MET A 20 -14.36 23.85 -23.74
CA MET A 20 -13.47 22.70 -23.97
C MET A 20 -12.47 22.48 -22.83
N ARG A 21 -12.00 23.56 -22.19
CA ARG A 21 -11.08 23.44 -21.04
C ARG A 21 -11.80 22.99 -19.79
N LEU A 22 -13.00 23.52 -19.56
CA LEU A 22 -13.83 23.11 -18.43
C LEU A 22 -14.20 21.62 -18.54
N SER A 23 -14.55 21.14 -19.75
CA SER A 23 -14.84 19.72 -19.96
C SER A 23 -13.62 18.84 -19.72
N ARG A 24 -12.42 19.23 -20.16
CA ARG A 24 -11.17 18.49 -19.87
C ARG A 24 -10.84 18.44 -18.38
N LEU A 25 -11.04 19.56 -17.68
CA LEU A 25 -10.86 19.65 -16.23
C LEU A 25 -11.83 18.70 -15.51
N ALA A 26 -13.11 18.76 -15.90
CA ALA A 26 -14.16 17.88 -15.36
C ALA A 26 -13.85 16.41 -15.61
N ILE A 27 -13.46 16.02 -16.84
CA ILE A 27 -13.06 14.65 -17.17
C ILE A 27 -11.87 14.20 -16.32
N SER A 28 -10.85 15.06 -16.16
CA SER A 28 -9.67 14.73 -15.34
C SER A 28 -10.05 14.52 -13.87
N LEU A 29 -10.98 15.32 -13.34
CA LEU A 29 -11.47 15.19 -11.96
C LEU A 29 -12.33 13.93 -11.79
N ILE A 30 -13.27 13.69 -12.70
CA ILE A 30 -14.10 12.47 -12.72
C ILE A 30 -13.21 11.24 -12.77
N MET A 31 -12.18 11.25 -13.62
CA MET A 31 -11.23 10.17 -13.72
C MET A 31 -10.53 9.89 -12.38
N VAL A 32 -10.03 10.92 -11.70
CA VAL A 32 -9.41 10.77 -10.37
C VAL A 32 -10.41 10.19 -9.35
N VAL A 33 -11.65 10.68 -9.34
CA VAL A 33 -12.70 10.17 -8.45
C VAL A 33 -13.01 8.70 -8.73
N VAL A 34 -13.19 8.32 -10.00
CA VAL A 34 -13.44 6.93 -10.41
C VAL A 34 -12.29 6.02 -9.99
N LEU A 35 -11.04 6.45 -10.18
CA LEU A 35 -9.86 5.69 -9.74
C LEU A 35 -9.86 5.47 -8.23
N MET A 36 -10.15 6.51 -7.44
CA MET A 36 -10.19 6.40 -5.98
C MET A 36 -11.33 5.49 -5.50
N VAL A 37 -12.52 5.63 -6.08
CA VAL A 37 -13.69 4.78 -5.76
C VAL A 37 -13.39 3.32 -6.09
N LEU A 38 -12.84 3.05 -7.27
CA LEU A 38 -12.50 1.68 -7.68
C LEU A 38 -11.42 1.07 -6.79
N GLN A 39 -10.36 1.83 -6.46
CA GLN A 39 -9.31 1.36 -5.56
C GLN A 39 -9.87 1.08 -4.15
N ALA A 40 -10.71 1.96 -3.62
CA ALA A 40 -11.37 1.75 -2.33
C ALA A 40 -12.30 0.52 -2.36
N PHE A 41 -13.08 0.35 -3.42
CA PHE A 41 -13.94 -0.82 -3.63
C PHE A 41 -13.13 -2.12 -3.61
N LEU A 42 -12.01 -2.17 -4.34
CA LEU A 42 -11.14 -3.36 -4.35
C LEU A 42 -10.53 -3.63 -2.98
N LEU A 43 -10.05 -2.61 -2.27
CA LEU A 43 -9.52 -2.76 -0.91
C LEU A 43 -10.58 -3.31 0.06
N ILE A 44 -11.80 -2.79 0.01
CA ILE A 44 -12.92 -3.27 0.81
C ILE A 44 -13.25 -4.73 0.46
N SER A 45 -13.25 -5.07 -0.84
CA SER A 45 -13.55 -6.41 -1.33
C SER A 45 -12.50 -7.43 -0.90
N VAL A 46 -11.21 -7.10 -1.04
CA VAL A 46 -10.11 -7.95 -0.55
C VAL A 46 -10.21 -8.16 0.96
N ASN A 47 -10.49 -7.09 1.72
CA ASN A 47 -10.64 -7.21 3.17
C ASN A 47 -11.81 -8.13 3.57
N LYS A 48 -13.00 -7.90 3.00
CA LYS A 48 -14.21 -8.64 3.38
C LYS A 48 -14.22 -10.08 2.85
N LEU A 49 -13.87 -10.27 1.57
CA LEU A 49 -14.05 -11.56 0.90
C LEU A 49 -12.84 -12.48 1.10
N LEU A 50 -11.62 -11.92 1.10
CA LEU A 50 -10.40 -12.72 1.11
C LEU A 50 -9.77 -12.73 2.51
N CYS A 51 -9.46 -11.56 3.06
CA CYS A 51 -8.72 -11.46 4.31
C CYS A 51 -9.51 -11.97 5.51
N GLN A 52 -10.79 -11.62 5.66
CA GLN A 52 -11.60 -12.08 6.79
C GLN A 52 -11.79 -13.60 6.78
N SER A 53 -12.15 -14.17 5.63
CA SER A 53 -12.31 -15.62 5.45
C SER A 53 -11.01 -16.37 5.78
N ALA A 54 -9.88 -15.92 5.24
CA ALA A 54 -8.58 -16.57 5.47
C ALA A 54 -8.14 -16.48 6.95
N VAL A 55 -8.37 -15.33 7.61
CA VAL A 55 -8.08 -15.15 9.03
C VAL A 55 -8.94 -16.06 9.90
N GLU A 56 -10.24 -16.20 9.60
CA GLU A 56 -11.13 -17.09 10.34
C GLU A 56 -10.70 -18.55 10.20
N HIS A 57 -10.40 -18.99 8.97
CA HIS A 57 -9.95 -20.35 8.70
C HIS A 57 -8.68 -20.71 9.49
N ILE A 58 -7.64 -19.86 9.45
CA ILE A 58 -6.40 -20.12 10.20
C ILE A 58 -6.62 -20.08 11.71
N ARG A 59 -7.52 -19.23 12.21
CA ARG A 59 -7.84 -19.19 13.64
C ARG A 59 -8.56 -20.43 14.12
N ASN A 60 -9.48 -20.99 13.32
CA ASN A 60 -10.10 -22.28 13.61
C ASN A 60 -9.05 -23.39 13.64
N LEU A 61 -8.23 -23.50 12.58
CA LEU A 61 -7.18 -24.51 12.48
C LEU A 61 -6.20 -24.44 13.67
N TYR A 62 -5.77 -23.25 14.06
CA TYR A 62 -4.90 -23.08 15.23
C TYR A 62 -5.61 -23.33 16.56
N SER A 63 -6.90 -23.01 16.66
CA SER A 63 -7.71 -23.31 17.85
C SER A 63 -7.84 -24.81 18.06
N ASP A 64 -8.07 -25.58 16.99
CA ASP A 64 -8.18 -27.03 17.04
C ASP A 64 -6.82 -27.66 17.43
N TYR A 65 -5.73 -27.14 16.86
CA TYR A 65 -4.36 -27.46 17.28
C TYR A 65 -4.15 -27.25 18.79
N GLU A 66 -4.50 -26.07 19.31
CA GLU A 66 -4.33 -25.74 20.73
C GLU A 66 -5.18 -26.64 21.65
N VAL A 67 -6.39 -27.03 21.24
CA VAL A 67 -7.24 -27.94 22.03
C VAL A 67 -6.63 -29.33 22.13
N GLN A 68 -6.15 -29.88 21.01
CA GLN A 68 -5.53 -31.21 20.96
C GLN A 68 -4.19 -31.24 21.70
N MET A 69 -3.28 -30.31 21.42
CA MET A 69 -1.92 -30.31 21.97
C MET A 69 -1.86 -30.08 23.49
N TYR A 70 -2.94 -29.55 24.08
CA TYR A 70 -3.03 -29.27 25.51
C TYR A 70 -4.07 -30.14 26.24
N HIS A 71 -4.56 -31.23 25.62
CA HIS A 71 -5.53 -32.15 26.26
C HIS A 71 -6.76 -31.41 26.83
N ASN A 72 -7.36 -30.48 26.06
CA ASN A 72 -8.44 -29.57 26.51
C ASN A 72 -8.07 -28.56 27.62
N HIS A 73 -6.82 -28.49 28.09
CA HIS A 73 -6.35 -27.47 29.05
C HIS A 73 -6.11 -26.13 28.33
N THR A 74 -7.20 -25.54 27.87
CA THR A 74 -7.21 -24.28 27.11
C THR A 74 -8.08 -23.21 27.79
N VAL A 75 -7.79 -21.95 27.50
CA VAL A 75 -8.64 -20.80 27.84
C VAL A 75 -9.23 -20.22 26.57
N GLN A 76 -10.52 -19.89 26.61
CA GLN A 76 -11.19 -19.22 25.49
C GLN A 76 -10.91 -17.72 25.55
N LEU A 77 -10.36 -17.16 24.47
CA LEU A 77 -10.16 -15.72 24.35
C LEU A 77 -11.48 -14.98 24.09
N TRP A 78 -11.47 -13.66 24.24
CA TRP A 78 -12.61 -12.79 23.86
C TRP A 78 -13.05 -12.94 22.40
N THR A 79 -12.17 -13.45 21.54
CA THR A 79 -12.47 -13.77 20.13
C THR A 79 -13.22 -15.09 19.93
N GLY A 80 -13.40 -15.90 20.97
CA GLY A 80 -14.04 -17.22 20.92
C GLY A 80 -13.09 -18.40 20.63
N PHE A 81 -11.81 -18.15 20.32
CA PHE A 81 -10.81 -19.18 20.02
C PHE A 81 -10.06 -19.64 21.28
N HIS A 82 -9.64 -20.91 21.29
CA HIS A 82 -8.93 -21.55 22.40
C HIS A 82 -7.42 -21.28 22.37
N ARG A 83 -6.80 -21.17 23.54
CA ARG A 83 -5.34 -21.07 23.73
C ARG A 83 -4.89 -21.97 24.87
N GLY A 84 -3.84 -22.75 24.67
CA GLY A 84 -3.31 -23.67 25.65
C GLY A 84 -2.78 -22.97 26.91
N ILE A 85 -2.94 -23.62 28.06
CA ILE A 85 -2.36 -23.16 29.32
C ILE A 85 -0.90 -23.63 29.39
N PRO A 86 0.09 -22.74 29.66
CA PRO A 86 1.48 -23.14 29.76
C PRO A 86 1.69 -24.30 30.74
N GLY A 87 2.47 -25.30 30.35
CA GLY A 87 2.77 -26.49 31.17
C GLY A 87 2.01 -27.77 30.79
N TYR A 88 0.92 -27.66 30.01
CA TYR A 88 0.14 -28.81 29.53
C TYR A 88 0.42 -29.19 28.07
N PHE A 89 1.42 -28.56 27.44
CA PHE A 89 1.77 -28.82 26.05
C PHE A 89 2.41 -30.20 25.88
N ASP A 90 1.80 -31.05 25.05
CA ASP A 90 2.26 -32.39 24.74
C ASP A 90 2.52 -32.54 23.23
N PRO A 91 3.79 -32.56 22.76
CA PRO A 91 4.10 -32.67 21.34
C PRO A 91 3.69 -34.02 20.72
N MET A 92 3.51 -35.08 21.53
CA MET A 92 3.16 -36.41 21.02
C MET A 92 1.73 -36.48 20.47
N GLN A 93 0.86 -35.61 20.98
CA GLN A 93 -0.53 -35.44 20.52
C GLN A 93 -0.61 -35.01 19.05
N PHE A 94 0.46 -34.43 18.49
CA PHE A 94 0.48 -34.04 17.09
C PHE A 94 0.25 -35.23 16.14
N ASN A 95 0.71 -36.44 16.52
CA ASN A 95 0.52 -37.66 15.72
C ASN A 95 -0.94 -38.13 15.64
N GLU A 96 -1.80 -37.65 16.54
CA GLU A 96 -3.23 -37.97 16.54
C GLU A 96 -3.99 -37.16 15.48
N PHE A 97 -3.42 -36.07 14.96
CA PHE A 97 -4.02 -35.31 13.86
C PHE A 97 -4.04 -36.09 12.55
N SER A 98 -5.07 -35.83 11.75
CA SER A 98 -5.12 -36.31 10.37
C SER A 98 -3.89 -35.81 9.59
N ALA A 99 -3.41 -36.62 8.64
CA ALA A 99 -2.25 -36.23 7.83
C ALA A 99 -2.49 -34.91 7.07
N GLY A 100 -3.74 -34.64 6.66
CA GLY A 100 -4.11 -33.38 6.01
C GLY A 100 -4.01 -32.18 6.93
N ASP A 101 -4.48 -32.29 8.18
CA ASP A 101 -4.44 -31.18 9.14
C ASP A 101 -3.02 -30.87 9.60
N ARG A 102 -2.19 -31.89 9.80
CA ARG A 102 -0.75 -31.71 10.06
C ARG A 102 -0.08 -30.96 8.93
N GLN A 103 -0.32 -31.38 7.69
CA GLN A 103 0.22 -30.69 6.51
C GLN A 103 -0.25 -29.22 6.45
N ASN A 104 -1.54 -28.96 6.68
CA ASN A 104 -2.08 -27.60 6.68
C ASN A 104 -1.45 -26.73 7.79
N LEU A 105 -1.29 -27.27 9.01
CA LEU A 105 -0.64 -26.59 10.13
C LEU A 105 0.82 -26.28 9.84
N CYS A 106 1.56 -27.23 9.28
CA CYS A 106 2.97 -27.05 8.96
C CYS A 106 3.17 -26.09 7.79
N GLN A 107 2.20 -25.97 6.87
CA GLN A 107 2.24 -24.99 5.77
C GLN A 107 1.88 -23.56 6.17
N LEU A 108 1.42 -23.33 7.41
CA LEU A 108 1.11 -21.99 7.90
C LEU A 108 2.35 -21.07 7.79
N PRO A 109 2.24 -19.87 7.20
CA PRO A 109 3.41 -19.01 7.00
C PRO A 109 4.15 -18.63 8.30
N LEU A 110 3.46 -18.64 9.44
CA LEU A 110 4.04 -18.39 10.76
C LEU A 110 4.93 -19.53 11.27
N SER A 111 4.74 -20.78 10.82
CA SER A 111 5.68 -21.87 11.11
C SER A 111 7.02 -21.66 10.40
N HIS A 112 7.03 -20.90 9.30
CA HIS A 112 8.20 -20.58 8.48
C HIS A 112 8.51 -19.06 8.49
N ALA A 113 8.68 -18.50 9.69
CA ALA A 113 8.83 -17.05 9.93
C ALA A 113 9.85 -16.35 9.00
N LYS A 114 10.98 -17.00 8.69
CA LYS A 114 12.03 -16.44 7.81
C LYS A 114 11.54 -16.26 6.37
N TYR A 115 10.77 -17.22 5.86
CA TYR A 115 10.20 -17.16 4.52
C TYR A 115 9.08 -16.11 4.46
N LEU A 116 8.17 -16.12 5.44
CA LEU A 116 7.11 -15.10 5.56
C LEU A 116 7.71 -13.69 5.65
N SER A 117 8.72 -13.48 6.49
CA SER A 117 9.39 -12.18 6.65
C SER A 117 10.02 -11.69 5.36
N SER A 118 10.58 -12.59 4.54
CA SER A 118 11.15 -12.24 3.24
C SER A 118 10.09 -11.75 2.27
N ILE A 119 8.93 -12.43 2.19
CA ILE A 119 7.82 -11.98 1.34
C ILE A 119 7.24 -10.66 1.85
N LEU A 120 6.99 -10.53 3.16
CA LEU A 120 6.49 -9.30 3.77
C LEU A 120 7.47 -8.14 3.56
N PHE A 121 8.77 -8.38 3.55
CA PHE A 121 9.78 -7.38 3.24
C PHE A 121 9.68 -6.89 1.79
N VAL A 122 9.59 -7.79 0.81
CA VAL A 122 9.38 -7.41 -0.59
C VAL A 122 8.08 -6.61 -0.74
N TRP A 123 6.99 -7.11 -0.16
CA TRP A 123 5.70 -6.41 -0.16
C TRP A 123 5.77 -5.00 0.44
N THR A 124 6.43 -4.87 1.60
CA THR A 124 6.62 -3.59 2.29
C THR A 124 7.44 -2.62 1.44
N LEU A 125 8.52 -3.08 0.81
CA LEU A 125 9.32 -2.27 -0.11
C LEU A 125 8.49 -1.77 -1.29
N THR A 126 7.67 -2.62 -1.92
CA THR A 126 6.79 -2.23 -3.02
C THR A 126 5.85 -1.10 -2.60
N CYS A 127 5.24 -1.21 -1.41
CA CYS A 127 4.40 -0.14 -0.88
C CYS A 127 5.19 1.13 -0.51
N PHE A 128 6.42 0.98 0.02
CA PHE A 128 7.27 2.12 0.41
C PHE A 128 7.78 2.90 -0.79
N ILE A 129 7.99 2.26 -1.95
CA ILE A 129 8.29 2.96 -3.21
C ILE A 129 7.15 3.90 -3.56
N GLU A 130 5.91 3.42 -3.46
CA GLU A 130 4.72 4.23 -3.73
C GLU A 130 4.50 5.34 -2.69
N LEU A 131 4.79 5.04 -1.41
CA LEU A 131 4.77 6.03 -0.33
C LEU A 131 5.82 7.14 -0.53
N ARG A 132 7.05 6.77 -0.92
CA ARG A 132 8.11 7.74 -1.23
C ARG A 132 7.72 8.64 -2.39
N LEU A 133 7.12 8.08 -3.45
CA LEU A 133 6.65 8.84 -4.59
C LEU A 133 5.59 9.88 -4.20
N ILE A 134 4.61 9.50 -3.37
CA ILE A 134 3.59 10.45 -2.92
C ILE A 134 4.15 11.50 -1.95
N ILE A 135 5.11 11.14 -1.09
CA ILE A 135 5.83 12.09 -0.23
C ILE A 135 6.56 13.13 -1.08
N TYR A 136 7.30 12.68 -2.10
CA TYR A 136 7.98 13.59 -3.02
C TYR A 136 6.99 14.52 -3.73
N GLN A 137 5.89 13.99 -4.27
CA GLN A 137 4.83 14.80 -4.89
C GLN A 137 4.21 15.81 -3.92
N THR A 138 4.03 15.41 -2.66
CA THR A 138 3.48 16.28 -1.60
C THR A 138 4.44 17.42 -1.28
N ILE A 139 5.72 17.11 -1.09
CA ILE A 139 6.78 18.09 -0.86
C ILE A 139 6.84 19.07 -2.04
N GLN A 140 6.89 18.55 -3.26
CA GLN A 140 7.01 19.37 -4.46
C GLN A 140 5.82 20.33 -4.63
N VAL A 141 4.59 19.84 -4.48
CA VAL A 141 3.38 20.61 -4.79
C VAL A 141 2.96 21.54 -3.65
N LEU A 142 3.00 21.07 -2.41
CA LEU A 142 2.51 21.85 -1.27
C LEU A 142 3.58 22.80 -0.73
N PHE A 143 4.83 22.31 -0.64
CA PHE A 143 5.90 23.01 0.07
C PHE A 143 6.90 23.71 -0.85
N ALA A 144 7.42 23.03 -1.88
CA ALA A 144 8.48 23.57 -2.73
C ALA A 144 7.96 24.58 -3.77
N THR A 145 6.80 24.33 -4.37
CA THR A 145 6.21 25.25 -5.34
C THR A 145 5.75 26.52 -4.62
N PRO A 146 6.22 27.74 -4.97
CA PRO A 146 5.82 28.97 -4.29
C PRO A 146 4.34 29.30 -4.48
N THR A 147 3.78 30.05 -3.52
CA THR A 147 2.39 30.48 -3.58
C THR A 147 2.26 31.76 -4.39
N VAL A 148 1.49 31.76 -5.48
CA VAL A 148 1.22 32.94 -6.31
C VAL A 148 -0.19 33.48 -6.05
N PRO A 149 -0.43 34.80 -6.20
CA PRO A 149 -1.74 35.40 -5.96
C PRO A 149 -2.78 35.02 -7.03
N SER A 150 -2.33 34.73 -8.26
CA SER A 150 -3.20 34.38 -9.39
C SER A 150 -2.66 33.16 -10.15
N MET A 151 -3.56 32.29 -10.59
CA MET A 151 -3.21 31.13 -11.44
C MET A 151 -2.70 31.53 -12.82
N SER A 152 -2.89 32.78 -13.25
CA SER A 152 -2.31 33.26 -14.51
C SER A 152 -0.77 33.32 -14.49
N GLN A 153 -0.17 33.39 -13.30
CA GLN A 153 1.28 33.38 -13.06
C GLN A 153 1.83 31.98 -12.76
N ALA A 154 0.99 30.93 -12.84
CA ALA A 154 1.37 29.59 -12.44
C ALA A 154 2.32 28.89 -13.44
N LEU A 155 2.33 29.33 -14.70
CA LEU A 155 3.09 28.71 -15.78
C LEU A 155 4.12 29.69 -16.35
N ALA A 156 5.35 29.22 -16.55
CA ALA A 156 6.35 29.90 -17.35
C ALA A 156 6.76 29.03 -18.54
N SER A 157 7.05 29.67 -19.67
CA SER A 157 7.64 28.99 -20.82
C SER A 157 9.12 28.73 -20.54
N THR A 158 9.57 27.50 -20.79
CA THR A 158 11.00 27.13 -20.72
C THR A 158 11.72 27.53 -22.01
N GLU A 159 13.06 27.56 -21.98
CA GLU A 159 13.90 27.72 -23.18
C GLU A 159 13.66 26.62 -24.22
N THR A 160 13.28 25.41 -23.76
CA THR A 160 12.91 24.30 -24.63
C THR A 160 11.54 24.56 -25.27
N PRO A 161 11.46 24.64 -26.61
CA PRO A 161 10.20 24.86 -27.28
C PRO A 161 9.23 23.72 -26.93
N HIS A 162 8.02 24.08 -26.50
CA HIS A 162 6.92 23.20 -26.10
C HIS A 162 6.94 22.63 -24.67
N GLU A 163 7.94 22.92 -23.84
CA GLU A 163 7.88 22.60 -22.41
C GLU A 163 7.31 23.77 -21.60
N VAL A 164 6.51 23.45 -20.61
CA VAL A 164 5.90 24.43 -19.70
C VAL A 164 6.27 24.05 -18.29
N GLU A 165 6.89 24.97 -17.56
CA GLU A 165 7.29 24.80 -16.18
C GLU A 165 6.21 25.38 -15.26
N VAL A 166 5.79 24.60 -14.25
CA VAL A 166 4.91 25.10 -13.19
C VAL A 166 5.76 25.86 -12.17
N VAL A 167 5.67 27.19 -12.19
CA VAL A 167 6.47 28.09 -11.33
C VAL A 167 5.77 28.37 -10.00
N GLY A 168 4.44 28.32 -9.95
CA GLY A 168 3.70 28.65 -8.75
C GLY A 168 2.28 28.11 -8.73
N LEU A 169 1.69 28.00 -7.55
CA LEU A 169 0.29 27.57 -7.36
C LEU A 169 -0.41 28.48 -6.35
N THR A 170 -1.69 28.77 -6.55
CA THR A 170 -2.47 29.49 -5.53
C THR A 170 -2.71 28.58 -4.31
N LEU A 171 -2.88 29.18 -3.12
CA LEU A 171 -3.11 28.43 -1.89
C LEU A 171 -4.37 27.55 -1.97
N ALA A 172 -5.43 28.05 -2.59
CA ALA A 172 -6.68 27.30 -2.79
C ALA A 172 -6.47 26.04 -3.65
N VAL A 173 -5.70 26.15 -4.74
CA VAL A 173 -5.39 24.99 -5.59
C VAL A 173 -4.48 24.00 -4.87
N LYS A 174 -3.50 24.46 -4.08
CA LYS A 174 -2.69 23.58 -3.23
C LYS A 174 -3.54 22.80 -2.23
N ALA A 175 -4.45 23.49 -1.52
CA ALA A 175 -5.36 22.87 -0.57
C ALA A 175 -6.28 21.84 -1.26
N LEU A 176 -6.83 22.18 -2.43
CA LEU A 176 -7.68 21.28 -3.20
C LEU A 176 -6.92 20.01 -3.64
N ILE A 177 -5.71 20.16 -4.18
CA ILE A 177 -4.87 19.02 -4.59
C ILE A 177 -4.47 18.17 -3.38
N GLY A 178 -4.07 18.81 -2.29
CA GLY A 178 -3.70 18.14 -1.03
C GLY A 178 -4.85 17.30 -0.49
N LEU A 179 -6.04 17.90 -0.38
CA LEU A 179 -7.21 17.27 0.22
C LEU A 179 -7.87 16.23 -0.67
N LEU A 180 -8.04 16.50 -1.97
CA LEU A 180 -8.81 15.62 -2.87
C LEU A 180 -7.97 14.59 -3.63
N VAL A 181 -6.64 14.76 -3.71
CA VAL A 181 -5.79 13.88 -4.51
C VAL A 181 -4.72 13.21 -3.66
N LEU A 182 -3.96 13.98 -2.89
CA LEU A 182 -2.82 13.45 -2.13
C LEU A 182 -3.29 12.68 -0.88
N LEU A 183 -4.15 13.29 -0.05
CA LEU A 183 -4.60 12.67 1.21
C LEU A 183 -5.30 11.31 1.00
N PRO A 184 -6.28 11.16 0.08
CA PRO A 184 -6.92 9.86 -0.12
C PRO A 184 -5.92 8.81 -0.59
N ARG A 185 -4.94 9.19 -1.43
CA ARG A 185 -3.90 8.27 -1.91
C ARG A 185 -2.95 7.83 -0.78
N TYR A 186 -2.63 8.70 0.18
CA TYR A 186 -1.92 8.28 1.40
C TYR A 186 -2.71 7.24 2.18
N ILE A 187 -3.99 7.52 2.43
CA ILE A 187 -4.88 6.62 3.17
C ILE A 187 -4.94 5.26 2.47
N CYS A 188 -5.12 5.22 1.14
CA CYS A 188 -5.14 3.98 0.38
C CYS A 188 -3.84 3.17 0.51
N ILE A 189 -2.67 3.82 0.43
CA ILE A 189 -1.37 3.12 0.57
C ILE A 189 -1.20 2.57 1.98
N LEU A 190 -1.53 3.35 3.02
CA LEU A 190 -1.42 2.91 4.42
C LEU A 190 -2.36 1.73 4.72
N VAL A 191 -3.61 1.82 4.26
CA VAL A 191 -4.59 0.72 4.37
C VAL A 191 -4.10 -0.51 3.63
N LEU A 192 -3.52 -0.35 2.43
CA LEU A 192 -3.02 -1.46 1.62
C LEU A 192 -1.81 -2.14 2.26
N VAL A 193 -0.87 -1.40 2.84
CA VAL A 193 0.26 -1.99 3.61
C VAL A 193 -0.26 -2.88 4.73
N TRP A 194 -1.17 -2.33 5.56
CA TRP A 194 -1.74 -3.05 6.70
C TRP A 194 -2.54 -4.28 6.25
N LEU A 195 -3.43 -4.10 5.27
CA LEU A 195 -4.27 -5.16 4.74
C LEU A 195 -3.43 -6.26 4.07
N GLY A 196 -2.42 -5.88 3.31
CA GLY A 196 -1.53 -6.82 2.63
C GLY A 196 -0.74 -7.67 3.61
N CYS A 197 -0.17 -7.07 4.65
CA CYS A 197 0.52 -7.83 5.70
C CYS A 197 -0.42 -8.82 6.40
N ARG A 198 -1.65 -8.37 6.72
CA ARG A 198 -2.68 -9.20 7.36
C ARG A 198 -3.11 -10.37 6.48
N TRP A 199 -3.39 -10.12 5.20
CA TRP A 199 -3.85 -11.14 4.27
C TRP A 199 -2.75 -12.16 3.94
N LEU A 200 -1.51 -11.70 3.70
CA LEU A 200 -0.37 -12.58 3.41
C LEU A 200 -0.04 -13.50 4.59
N THR A 201 -0.11 -12.97 5.82
CA THR A 201 0.09 -13.78 7.04
C THR A 201 -1.06 -14.76 7.27
N ALA A 202 -2.26 -14.41 6.81
CA ALA A 202 -3.46 -15.24 6.95
C ALA A 202 -3.65 -16.25 5.81
N THR A 203 -2.67 -16.41 4.90
CA THR A 203 -2.78 -17.36 3.80
C THR A 203 -2.38 -18.76 4.27
N PRO A 204 -3.17 -19.82 4.04
CA PRO A 204 -2.95 -21.14 4.65
C PRO A 204 -1.78 -21.92 4.04
N CYS A 205 -1.47 -21.70 2.76
CA CYS A 205 -0.39 -22.36 2.06
C CYS A 205 0.72 -21.38 1.68
N LEU A 206 1.97 -21.78 1.90
CA LEU A 206 3.15 -21.00 1.60
C LEU A 206 3.25 -20.57 0.12
N GLY A 207 2.84 -21.45 -0.81
CA GLY A 207 2.83 -21.16 -2.24
C GLY A 207 1.84 -20.06 -2.62
N ASP A 208 0.68 -20.05 -1.97
CA ASP A 208 -0.38 -19.07 -2.21
C ASP A 208 0.01 -17.69 -1.68
N VAL A 209 0.92 -17.59 -0.69
CA VAL A 209 1.41 -16.30 -0.18
C VAL A 209 2.04 -15.47 -1.30
N LEU A 210 2.82 -16.10 -2.18
CA LEU A 210 3.47 -15.40 -3.30
C LEU A 210 2.44 -14.93 -4.32
N LEU A 211 1.48 -15.80 -4.68
CA LEU A 211 0.40 -15.47 -5.62
C LEU A 211 -0.49 -14.34 -5.09
N ASN A 212 -0.82 -14.37 -3.80
CA ASN A 212 -1.58 -13.32 -3.13
C ASN A 212 -0.79 -12.00 -3.08
N GLY A 213 0.54 -12.07 -2.93
CA GLY A 213 1.42 -10.90 -3.01
C GLY A 213 1.38 -10.23 -4.39
N LEU A 214 1.45 -11.01 -5.47
CA LEU A 214 1.32 -10.52 -6.84
C LEU A 214 -0.08 -9.94 -7.11
N ALA A 215 -1.14 -10.57 -6.58
CA ALA A 215 -2.50 -10.06 -6.70
C ALA A 215 -2.67 -8.70 -6.00
N LEU A 216 -2.00 -8.48 -4.87
CA LEU A 216 -1.97 -7.18 -4.19
C LEU A 216 -1.19 -6.12 -4.98
N GLU A 217 -0.11 -6.50 -5.68
CA GLU A 217 0.63 -5.60 -6.56
C GLU A 217 -0.24 -5.07 -7.70
N PHE A 218 -1.13 -5.90 -8.24
CA PHE A 218 -2.11 -5.45 -9.25
C PHE A 218 -2.95 -4.26 -8.76
N ILE A 219 -3.33 -4.22 -7.48
CA ILE A 219 -4.09 -3.11 -6.89
C ILE A 219 -3.27 -1.81 -6.88
N LEU A 220 -1.96 -1.88 -6.64
CA LEU A 220 -1.06 -0.71 -6.70
C LEU A 220 -0.93 -0.18 -8.13
N VAL A 221 -0.79 -1.08 -9.11
CA VAL A 221 -0.54 -0.75 -10.52
C VAL A 221 -1.82 -0.30 -11.23
N LEU A 222 -3.00 -0.68 -10.74
CA LEU A 222 -4.30 -0.41 -11.37
C LEU A 222 -4.50 1.05 -11.79
N LYS A 223 -4.08 2.01 -10.94
CA LYS A 223 -4.22 3.45 -11.24
C LYS A 223 -3.46 3.85 -12.51
N ASN A 224 -2.29 3.26 -12.76
CA ASN A 224 -1.45 3.55 -13.91
C ASN A 224 -2.07 2.90 -15.16
N LEU A 225 -2.51 1.65 -15.04
CA LEU A 225 -3.18 0.92 -16.13
C LEU A 225 -4.44 1.65 -16.60
N LEU A 226 -5.27 2.11 -15.68
CA LEU A 226 -6.49 2.85 -16.01
C LEU A 226 -6.14 4.24 -16.58
N TYR A 227 -5.11 4.90 -16.06
CA TYR A 227 -4.63 6.15 -16.64
C TYR A 227 -4.16 5.96 -18.09
N GLU A 228 -3.35 4.94 -18.34
CA GLU A 228 -2.85 4.59 -19.67
C GLU A 228 -3.91 3.99 -20.58
N SER A 229 -5.07 3.61 -20.08
CA SER A 229 -6.18 3.14 -20.92
C SER A 229 -7.11 4.30 -21.30
N PHE A 230 -7.49 5.12 -20.32
CA PHE A 230 -8.52 6.15 -20.51
C PHE A 230 -7.98 7.53 -20.87
N ALA A 231 -6.74 7.88 -20.51
CA ALA A 231 -6.21 9.20 -20.84
C ALA A 231 -5.92 9.29 -22.34
N SER A 232 -6.48 10.32 -23.00
CA SER A 232 -6.18 10.56 -24.42
C SER A 232 -4.69 10.82 -24.65
N LYS A 233 -4.16 10.44 -25.82
CA LYS A 233 -2.75 10.69 -26.21
C LYS A 233 -2.35 12.16 -25.99
N ARG A 234 -3.25 13.10 -26.29
CA ARG A 234 -3.04 14.54 -26.04
C ARG A 234 -2.88 14.86 -24.55
N SER A 235 -3.69 14.27 -23.67
CA SER A 235 -3.58 14.53 -22.22
C SER A 235 -2.26 13.98 -21.67
N ARG A 236 -1.79 12.83 -22.17
CA ARG A 236 -0.49 12.28 -21.80
C ARG A 236 0.65 13.19 -22.22
N LEU A 237 0.65 13.64 -23.47
CA LEU A 237 1.64 14.60 -23.98
C LEU A 237 1.63 15.91 -23.18
N VAL A 238 0.46 16.41 -22.75
CA VAL A 238 0.38 17.61 -21.90
C VAL A 238 1.00 17.34 -20.53
N VAL A 239 0.75 16.19 -19.92
CA VAL A 239 1.35 15.80 -18.64
C VAL A 239 2.87 15.64 -18.76
N GLU A 240 3.36 15.01 -19.83
CA GLU A 240 4.79 14.82 -20.10
C GLU A 240 5.52 16.16 -20.33
N ARG A 241 4.87 17.11 -21.02
CA ARG A 241 5.43 18.45 -21.30
C ARG A 241 5.30 19.43 -20.15
N THR A 242 4.41 19.16 -19.19
CA THR A 242 4.21 20.03 -18.02
C THR A 242 5.08 19.51 -16.89
N LYS A 243 6.27 20.10 -16.74
CA LYS A 243 7.21 19.73 -15.68
C LYS A 243 7.02 20.65 -14.49
N PHE A 244 7.00 20.09 -13.29
CA PHE A 244 7.20 20.90 -12.11
C PHE A 244 8.67 21.30 -12.04
N GLN A 245 8.94 22.51 -11.55
CA GLN A 245 10.32 22.91 -11.28
C GLN A 245 10.99 21.83 -10.42
N PRO A 246 12.08 21.21 -10.90
CA PRO A 246 12.71 20.12 -10.19
C PRO A 246 13.27 20.66 -8.87
N VAL A 247 12.98 19.96 -7.77
CA VAL A 247 13.58 20.25 -6.47
C VAL A 247 15.11 20.09 -6.56
N ASP A 248 15.60 19.33 -7.53
CA ASP A 248 17.01 19.08 -7.81
C ASP A 248 17.83 20.35 -8.15
N LYS A 249 17.20 21.44 -8.60
CA LYS A 249 17.90 22.74 -8.70
C LYS A 249 18.41 23.22 -7.32
N PHE A 250 17.83 22.69 -6.23
CA PHE A 250 18.23 22.94 -4.85
C PHE A 250 18.98 21.77 -4.21
N GLU A 251 18.80 20.52 -4.66
CA GLU A 251 19.56 19.37 -4.16
C GLU A 251 20.91 19.22 -4.89
N ARG A 252 21.97 19.80 -4.33
CA ARG A 252 23.34 19.38 -4.67
C ARG A 252 23.49 17.90 -4.34
N ALA A 253 24.23 17.14 -5.16
CA ALA A 253 24.57 15.74 -4.90
C ALA A 253 25.21 15.61 -3.51
N THR A 254 24.38 15.26 -2.52
CA THR A 254 24.75 15.24 -1.11
C THR A 254 24.59 13.82 -0.60
N TYR A 255 25.46 13.43 0.32
CA TYR A 255 25.39 12.17 1.06
C TYR A 255 23.97 11.87 1.62
N ARG A 256 23.17 12.92 1.85
CA ARG A 256 21.76 12.85 2.25
C ARG A 256 20.89 12.01 1.32
N SER A 257 21.06 12.13 -0.01
CA SER A 257 20.25 11.36 -0.97
C SER A 257 20.53 9.86 -0.86
N PHE A 258 21.80 9.48 -0.71
CA PHE A 258 22.20 8.08 -0.49
C PHE A 258 21.68 7.54 0.84
N SER A 259 21.82 8.33 1.92
CA SER A 259 21.32 7.95 3.25
C SER A 259 19.79 7.73 3.27
N GLY A 260 19.05 8.43 2.41
CA GLY A 260 17.61 8.29 2.29
C GLY A 260 17.18 6.89 1.83
N SER A 261 17.88 6.28 0.87
CA SER A 261 17.54 4.93 0.39
C SER A 261 17.83 3.86 1.45
N ILE A 262 18.96 3.97 2.16
CA ILE A 262 19.29 3.06 3.28
C ILE A 262 18.24 3.19 4.40
N PHE A 263 17.82 4.41 4.72
CA PHE A 263 16.80 4.66 5.73
C PHE A 263 15.48 3.95 5.41
N TRP A 264 15.01 3.97 4.17
CA TRP A 264 13.79 3.25 3.77
C TRP A 264 13.91 1.74 3.91
N VAL A 265 15.08 1.16 3.59
CA VAL A 265 15.34 -0.28 3.77
C VAL A 265 15.33 -0.66 5.25
N VAL A 266 16.03 0.10 6.10
CA VAL A 266 16.06 -0.14 7.56
C VAL A 266 14.65 0.00 8.15
N MET A 267 13.87 0.99 7.70
CA MET A 267 12.49 1.16 8.12
C MET A 267 11.62 -0.04 7.72
N ALA A 268 11.79 -0.57 6.50
CA ALA A 268 11.04 -1.74 6.04
C ALA A 268 11.38 -3.00 6.86
N VAL A 269 12.67 -3.25 7.12
CA VAL A 269 13.11 -4.37 7.99
C VAL A 269 12.53 -4.23 9.39
N THR A 270 12.62 -3.03 9.97
CA THR A 270 12.10 -2.75 11.32
C THR A 270 10.59 -2.93 11.37
N PHE A 271 9.87 -2.46 10.35
CA PHE A 271 8.42 -2.61 10.24
C PHE A 271 8.00 -4.09 10.14
N VAL A 272 8.66 -4.88 9.28
CA VAL A 272 8.35 -6.32 9.14
C VAL A 272 8.63 -7.07 10.43
N TYR A 273 9.76 -6.80 11.09
CA TYR A 273 10.08 -7.37 12.39
C TYR A 273 9.02 -6.99 13.43
N ALA A 274 8.70 -5.71 13.55
CA ALA A 274 7.66 -5.23 14.46
C ALA A 274 6.29 -5.89 14.16
N TYR A 275 5.96 -6.04 12.88
CA TYR A 275 4.71 -6.65 12.46
C TYR A 275 4.63 -8.13 12.83
N VAL A 276 5.61 -8.93 12.43
CA VAL A 276 5.61 -10.39 12.64
C VAL A 276 5.59 -10.75 14.12
N PHE A 277 6.35 -10.04 14.97
CA PHE A 277 6.48 -10.39 16.38
C PHE A 277 5.49 -9.68 17.32
N TYR A 278 5.02 -8.47 16.97
CA TYR A 278 4.22 -7.66 17.91
C TYR A 278 2.88 -7.19 17.35
N LEU A 279 2.79 -6.81 16.07
CA LEU A 279 1.58 -6.19 15.52
C LEU A 279 0.66 -7.16 14.78
N GLN A 280 1.08 -8.39 14.54
CA GLN A 280 0.23 -9.35 13.84
C GLN A 280 -1.05 -9.58 14.66
N GLN A 281 -2.20 -9.48 13.98
CA GLN A 281 -3.52 -9.70 14.57
C GLN A 281 -4.18 -10.97 14.03
N VAL A 282 -3.46 -11.76 13.23
CA VAL A 282 -4.01 -12.98 12.60
C VAL A 282 -4.21 -14.05 13.67
N LEU A 283 -3.17 -14.34 14.46
CA LEU A 283 -3.20 -15.29 15.58
C LEU A 283 -2.88 -14.56 16.88
N PRO A 284 -3.88 -14.02 17.61
CA PRO A 284 -3.61 -13.36 18.88
C PRO A 284 -2.96 -14.37 19.85
N ALA A 285 -1.92 -13.91 20.56
CA ALA A 285 -1.13 -14.71 21.51
C ALA A 285 -0.43 -15.95 20.91
N TYR A 286 -0.02 -15.88 19.64
CA TYR A 286 0.77 -16.95 19.00
C TYR A 286 2.09 -17.23 19.74
N ARG A 287 2.36 -18.50 20.06
CA ARG A 287 3.51 -18.92 20.89
C ARG A 287 4.69 -19.51 20.13
N TRP A 288 4.66 -19.51 18.80
CA TRP A 288 5.71 -20.13 17.97
C TRP A 288 5.90 -21.64 18.24
N ASP A 289 4.86 -22.31 18.70
CA ASP A 289 4.83 -23.71 19.11
C ASP A 289 4.66 -24.72 17.96
N ILE A 290 4.14 -24.27 16.82
CA ILE A 290 4.00 -25.11 15.61
C ILE A 290 5.36 -25.47 14.99
N HIS A 291 6.30 -24.52 14.96
CA HIS A 291 7.60 -24.69 14.29
C HIS A 291 8.40 -25.91 14.77
N PRO A 292 8.64 -26.10 16.10
CA PRO A 292 9.42 -27.25 16.56
C PRO A 292 8.76 -28.59 16.21
N VAL A 293 7.43 -28.69 16.29
CA VAL A 293 6.69 -29.93 16.00
C VAL A 293 6.78 -30.29 14.51
N CYS A 294 6.59 -29.31 13.62
CA CYS A 294 6.73 -29.52 12.18
C CYS A 294 8.17 -29.75 11.71
N SER A 295 9.17 -29.39 12.51
CA SER A 295 10.58 -29.67 12.19
C SER A 295 11.05 -31.07 12.59
N SER A 296 10.23 -31.79 13.36
CA SER A 296 10.53 -33.16 13.83
C SER A 296 9.93 -34.27 12.97
N GLU A 297 9.06 -33.93 12.01
CA GLU A 297 8.59 -34.85 10.96
C GLU A 297 9.56 -34.92 9.78
#